data_AF-A0A117ITU2-F1
#
_entry.id   AF-A0A117ITU2-F1
#
_cell.length_a   1.000
_cell.length_b   1.000
_cell.length_c   1.000
_cell.angle_alpha   90.00
_cell.angle_beta   90.00
_cell.angle_gamma   90.00
#
_symmetry.space_group_name_H-M   'P 1'
#
loop_
_entity.id
_entity.type
_entity.pdbx_description
1 polymer ?
#
loop_
_entity_poly.entity_id
_entity_poly.type
_entity_poly.pdbx_seq_one_letter_code
_entity_poly.pdbx_strand_id
1 'polypeptide(L)'
;MKKLASVVLVFLVVMASGCVGTTGEKVQGGETKSPTTASMQEHTSDTPVSISLSDRLHVEIDPRVELVAIIYRLSDSSWYREHVDPAVLGVTPGSYRYIRDVDEYFGPYRNLTAVKMVPQMIEEGIDYDAIPEFAIHLSPTDFSKAMPWDDMLRLRPFLDAKKLDEFAEAVAEFAEETDFWRFYREHEEFYNRTLETFVGENPGLVELVEFEEDFFGKNTSSWHIVPMPLFCCHGFGYHIESGSNMSVYAFLGFGEVAGGIPHVYATVGGSSFLAHEFAHSFVNPAVDQHYELFEPYEALFDPVAEKLREMAYPNFKVMLYETLVRAFEAYYLNATGRPDRAMLSLSRNKVFYFVDDVYRAYADDYARHRDMYRTFDDFMPELAKVIARVYNETNGGKNVVIPLTVDDFLNAAKEGGVIVAYDDGSSAGNLARFIYDSFRRMGVDAELKAVSSLTPEDMRKNLALVLLSNSTLLPELQRNAPVIVNGTTVYSRESGETYSGSLRVFEVIENPWNPDAIVLMVIATDKRALGSIHIYRHLTYSIRDALDDLLESG
;
A
#
# COMPACT_ATOMS: atom_id res chain seq x y z
N MET A 1 3.14 14.22 48.44
CA MET A 1 2.02 14.82 47.67
C MET A 1 2.41 14.82 46.20
N LYS A 2 1.46 14.45 45.35
CA LYS A 2 1.64 13.76 44.06
C LYS A 2 2.38 14.61 43.01
N LYS A 3 3.40 14.01 42.37
CA LYS A 3 4.03 14.48 41.14
C LYS A 3 3.04 14.31 39.98
N LEU A 4 2.77 15.37 39.23
CA LEU A 4 2.04 15.31 37.96
C LEU A 4 2.88 14.52 36.94
N ALA A 5 2.24 13.56 36.29
CA ALA A 5 2.79 12.81 35.17
C ALA A 5 2.88 13.72 33.93
N SER A 6 4.04 13.73 33.30
CA SER A 6 4.25 14.34 31.99
C SER A 6 3.50 13.52 30.94
N VAL A 7 2.48 14.12 30.30
CA VAL A 7 1.82 13.56 29.12
C VAL A 7 2.75 13.77 27.93
N VAL A 8 3.23 12.67 27.35
CA VAL A 8 3.98 12.67 26.09
C VAL A 8 2.96 12.75 24.96
N LEU A 9 2.94 13.88 24.24
CA LEU A 9 2.11 14.09 23.05
C LEU A 9 2.86 13.53 21.83
N VAL A 10 2.41 12.42 21.25
CA VAL A 10 3.05 11.79 20.09
C VAL A 10 2.36 12.27 18.80
N PHE A 11 3.11 12.91 17.89
CA PHE A 11 2.68 13.14 16.50
C PHE A 11 3.29 12.01 15.71
N LEU A 12 2.52 10.99 15.40
CA LEU A 12 2.91 10.00 14.40
C LEU A 12 2.25 10.43 13.09
N VAL A 13 2.96 11.23 12.30
CA VAL A 13 2.75 11.19 10.84
C VAL A 13 3.35 9.86 10.42
N VAL A 14 2.53 8.82 10.45
CA VAL A 14 2.95 7.51 9.96
C VAL A 14 3.01 7.62 8.45
N MET A 15 4.22 7.58 7.89
CA MET A 15 4.45 7.24 6.49
C MET A 15 4.16 5.74 6.36
N ALA A 16 2.88 5.37 6.36
CA ALA A 16 2.46 4.00 6.11
C ALA A 16 1.25 3.99 5.19
N SER A 17 1.53 3.74 3.92
CA SER A 17 0.67 2.88 3.12
C SER A 17 0.93 1.46 3.60
N GLY A 18 0.25 1.05 4.68
CA GLY A 18 0.49 -0.26 5.30
C GLY A 18 -0.15 -0.39 6.67
N CYS A 19 -0.98 -1.41 6.85
CA CYS A 19 -1.64 -1.76 8.10
C CYS A 19 -0.61 -2.06 9.21
N VAL A 20 -0.61 -1.28 10.29
CA VAL A 20 0.25 -1.53 11.47
C VAL A 20 -0.49 -2.40 12.49
N GLY A 21 0.07 -3.57 12.80
CA GLY A 21 -0.32 -4.43 13.91
C GLY A 21 0.31 -3.98 15.23
N THR A 22 -0.43 -4.08 16.34
CA THR A 22 0.01 -3.64 17.67
C THR A 22 0.75 -4.74 18.44
N THR A 23 1.76 -4.33 19.20
CA THR A 23 2.76 -5.16 19.88
C THR A 23 2.32 -5.67 21.26
N GLY A 24 2.86 -6.83 21.68
CA GLY A 24 2.69 -7.40 23.02
C GLY A 24 3.83 -8.33 23.48
N GLU A 25 4.60 -7.83 24.45
CA GLU A 25 5.36 -8.46 25.55
C GLU A 25 6.48 -9.54 25.37
N LYS A 26 7.58 -9.26 26.09
CA LYS A 26 8.87 -9.97 26.15
C LYS A 26 8.85 -11.16 27.12
N VAL A 27 9.54 -12.25 26.74
CA VAL A 27 10.05 -13.28 27.66
C VAL A 27 11.59 -13.34 27.57
N GLN A 28 12.22 -13.46 28.74
CA GLN A 28 13.68 -13.47 28.96
C GLN A 28 14.33 -14.84 28.66
N GLY A 29 15.52 -14.77 28.04
CA GLY A 29 16.78 -15.27 28.64
C GLY A 29 17.22 -16.69 28.34
N GLY A 30 18.38 -16.83 27.68
CA GLY A 30 19.17 -18.06 27.67
C GLY A 30 20.37 -18.01 26.72
N GLU A 31 21.54 -17.63 27.23
CA GLU A 31 22.84 -17.81 26.57
C GLU A 31 23.15 -19.31 26.41
N THR A 32 23.80 -19.73 25.31
CA THR A 32 25.18 -20.26 25.34
C THR A 32 25.68 -20.86 24.01
N LYS A 33 26.91 -20.46 23.65
CA LYS A 33 28.05 -21.24 23.11
C LYS A 33 28.03 -21.76 21.66
N SER A 34 28.92 -21.16 20.86
CA SER A 34 29.56 -21.76 19.67
C SER A 34 30.32 -23.06 19.99
N PRO A 35 30.39 -23.98 19.02
CA PRO A 35 31.70 -24.39 18.47
C PRO A 35 31.66 -24.61 16.94
N THR A 36 32.62 -24.04 16.20
CA THR A 36 33.81 -24.74 15.66
C THR A 36 33.56 -25.44 14.31
N THR A 37 34.09 -24.77 13.28
CA THR A 37 34.61 -25.28 11.99
C THR A 37 34.62 -26.80 11.80
N ALA A 38 33.78 -27.26 10.86
CA ALA A 38 33.95 -28.51 10.13
C ALA A 38 33.89 -28.18 8.63
N SER A 39 34.89 -28.69 7.89
CA SER A 39 35.07 -28.51 6.45
C SER A 39 33.86 -29.03 5.66
N MET A 40 33.22 -28.16 4.87
CA MET A 40 32.16 -28.55 3.95
C MET A 40 32.77 -29.19 2.70
N GLN A 41 32.33 -30.41 2.41
CA GLN A 41 32.48 -31.04 1.11
C GLN A 41 31.60 -30.29 0.10
N GLU A 42 32.19 -29.94 -1.04
CA GLU A 42 31.49 -29.41 -2.22
C GLU A 42 30.43 -30.41 -2.69
N HIS A 43 29.16 -30.07 -2.48
CA HIS A 43 28.04 -30.39 -3.35
C HIS A 43 26.79 -29.71 -2.79
N THR A 44 26.37 -28.61 -3.39
CA THR A 44 25.04 -28.02 -3.16
C THR A 44 24.54 -27.54 -4.52
N SER A 45 23.43 -28.12 -5.00
CA SER A 45 22.80 -27.73 -6.26
C SER A 45 22.37 -26.27 -6.21
N ASP A 46 22.51 -25.57 -7.32
CA ASP A 46 22.00 -24.21 -7.54
C ASP A 46 20.47 -24.25 -7.58
N THR A 47 19.86 -24.25 -6.40
CA THR A 47 18.41 -24.33 -6.19
C THR A 47 17.93 -23.22 -5.26
N PRO A 48 16.73 -22.64 -5.48
CA PRO A 48 16.15 -21.65 -4.58
C PRO A 48 15.99 -22.17 -3.14
N VAL A 49 16.20 -21.29 -2.16
CA VAL A 49 15.77 -21.54 -0.78
C VAL A 49 14.26 -21.41 -0.73
N SER A 50 13.57 -22.49 -0.35
CA SER A 50 12.11 -22.59 -0.46
C SER A 50 11.51 -23.44 0.66
N ILE A 51 10.32 -23.06 1.13
CA ILE A 51 9.45 -23.84 2.00
C ILE A 51 8.21 -24.23 1.19
N SER A 52 7.99 -25.54 1.02
CA SER A 52 6.77 -26.06 0.39
C SER A 52 5.68 -26.26 1.45
N LEU A 53 4.55 -25.57 1.29
CA LEU A 53 3.38 -25.69 2.16
C LEU A 53 2.37 -26.73 1.65
N SER A 54 2.41 -27.03 0.36
CA SER A 54 1.70 -28.14 -0.29
C SER A 54 2.46 -28.58 -1.55
N ASP A 55 1.90 -29.53 -2.31
CA ASP A 55 2.46 -29.95 -3.61
C ASP A 55 2.45 -28.82 -4.66
N ARG A 56 1.68 -27.74 -4.43
CA ARG A 56 1.50 -26.62 -5.38
C ARG A 56 1.85 -25.25 -4.80
N LEU A 57 2.07 -25.11 -3.49
CA LEU A 57 2.29 -23.81 -2.84
C LEU A 57 3.68 -23.74 -2.23
N HIS A 58 4.46 -22.76 -2.69
CA HIS A 58 5.85 -22.54 -2.28
C HIS A 58 6.02 -21.11 -1.76
N VAL A 59 6.80 -20.96 -0.70
CA VAL A 59 7.30 -19.67 -0.22
C VAL A 59 8.81 -19.68 -0.39
N GLU A 60 9.37 -18.76 -1.17
CA GLU A 60 10.76 -18.86 -1.59
C GLU A 60 11.46 -17.51 -1.76
N ILE A 61 12.78 -17.52 -1.60
CA ILE A 61 13.63 -16.42 -2.07
C ILE A 61 14.08 -16.79 -3.48
N ASP A 62 13.38 -16.29 -4.50
CA ASP A 62 13.73 -16.60 -5.89
C ASP A 62 15.09 -15.98 -6.26
N PRO A 63 16.11 -16.77 -6.64
CA PRO A 63 17.45 -16.26 -6.96
C PRO A 63 17.45 -15.29 -8.14
N ARG A 64 16.51 -15.42 -9.08
CA ARG A 64 16.39 -14.53 -10.24
C ARG A 64 15.92 -13.15 -9.80
N VAL A 65 14.88 -13.13 -8.96
CA VAL A 65 14.32 -11.88 -8.40
C VAL A 65 15.36 -11.20 -7.50
N GLU A 66 16.05 -11.97 -6.66
CA GLU A 66 17.10 -11.43 -5.78
C GLU A 66 18.26 -10.81 -6.57
N LEU A 67 18.74 -11.49 -7.62
CA LEU A 67 19.81 -10.97 -8.48
C LEU A 67 19.41 -9.64 -9.14
N VAL A 68 18.21 -9.57 -9.71
CA VAL A 68 17.72 -8.34 -10.36
C VAL A 68 17.52 -7.23 -9.32
N ALA A 69 17.00 -7.53 -8.12
CA ALA A 69 16.88 -6.57 -7.03
C ALA A 69 18.24 -6.00 -6.59
N ILE A 70 19.28 -6.84 -6.51
CA ILE A 70 20.67 -6.41 -6.25
C ILE A 70 21.15 -5.44 -7.33
N ILE A 71 20.92 -5.75 -8.61
CA ILE A 71 21.32 -4.89 -9.73
C ILE A 71 20.63 -3.53 -9.66
N TYR A 72 19.32 -3.50 -9.34
CA TYR A 72 18.57 -2.26 -9.14
C TYR A 72 19.09 -1.45 -7.95
N ARG A 73 19.39 -2.11 -6.83
CA ARG A 73 20.02 -1.46 -5.67
C ARG A 73 21.36 -0.82 -6.01
N LEU A 74 22.21 -1.52 -6.76
CA LEU A 74 23.53 -1.02 -7.15
C LEU A 74 23.46 0.15 -8.13
N SER A 75 22.38 0.25 -8.90
CA SER A 75 22.19 1.36 -9.84
C SER A 75 22.03 2.69 -9.12
N ASP A 76 21.50 2.67 -7.88
CA ASP A 76 21.15 3.87 -7.12
C ASP A 76 20.33 4.86 -8.00
N SER A 77 19.36 4.35 -8.75
CA SER A 77 18.46 5.18 -9.55
C SER A 77 17.55 6.02 -8.65
N SER A 78 17.06 7.16 -9.15
CA SER A 78 16.08 7.97 -8.40
C SER A 78 14.83 7.17 -8.09
N TRP A 79 14.35 6.40 -9.07
CA TRP A 79 13.21 5.52 -8.89
C TRP A 79 13.43 4.52 -7.74
N TYR A 80 14.58 3.83 -7.69
CA TYR A 80 14.86 2.87 -6.61
C TYR A 80 14.81 3.55 -5.24
N ARG A 81 15.52 4.67 -5.08
CA ARG A 81 15.57 5.43 -3.81
C ARG A 81 14.21 5.91 -3.33
N GLU A 82 13.35 6.29 -4.25
CA GLU A 82 12.06 6.90 -3.93
C GLU A 82 10.98 5.87 -3.62
N HIS A 83 11.03 4.69 -4.23
CA HIS A 83 9.91 3.74 -4.21
C HIS A 83 10.18 2.47 -3.41
N VAL A 84 11.39 1.90 -3.50
CA VAL A 84 11.66 0.55 -2.97
C VAL A 84 12.93 0.42 -2.13
N ASP A 85 13.74 1.48 -2.01
CA ASP A 85 14.91 1.47 -1.13
C ASP A 85 14.49 1.39 0.34
N PRO A 86 14.98 0.39 1.10
CA PRO A 86 14.73 0.26 2.54
C PRO A 86 14.99 1.53 3.37
N ALA A 87 15.82 2.46 2.88
CA ALA A 87 15.99 3.78 3.48
C ALA A 87 14.67 4.56 3.65
N VAL A 88 13.66 4.33 2.81
CA VAL A 88 12.31 4.91 2.92
C VAL A 88 11.62 4.52 4.23
N LEU A 89 11.90 3.33 4.74
CA LEU A 89 11.44 2.84 6.05
C LEU A 89 12.37 3.24 7.21
N GLY A 90 13.39 4.07 6.95
CA GLY A 90 14.44 4.39 7.91
C GLY A 90 15.41 3.25 8.18
N VAL A 91 15.41 2.21 7.34
CA VAL A 91 16.36 1.10 7.45
C VAL A 91 17.72 1.54 6.89
N THR A 92 18.77 1.28 7.65
CA THR A 92 20.16 1.58 7.26
C THR A 92 21.00 0.31 7.24
N PRO A 93 22.17 0.31 6.55
CA PRO A 93 23.14 -0.79 6.63
C PRO A 93 23.58 -1.12 8.07
N GLY A 94 23.45 -0.17 9.01
CA GLY A 94 23.73 -0.41 10.43
C GLY A 94 22.61 -1.17 11.18
N SER A 95 21.36 -1.05 10.74
CA SER A 95 20.20 -1.73 11.34
C SER A 95 19.84 -3.05 10.65
N TYR A 96 20.23 -3.22 9.38
CA TYR A 96 19.91 -4.41 8.60
C TYR A 96 21.16 -4.92 7.87
N ARG A 97 21.71 -6.00 8.42
CA ARG A 97 22.99 -6.57 8.00
C ARG A 97 22.99 -7.06 6.56
N TYR A 98 21.88 -7.65 6.10
CA TYR A 98 21.80 -8.22 4.75
C TYR A 98 22.09 -7.18 3.67
N ILE A 99 21.48 -5.99 3.78
CA ILE A 99 21.73 -4.87 2.86
C ILE A 99 23.19 -4.46 2.85
N ARG A 100 23.83 -4.40 4.03
CA ARG A 100 25.26 -4.08 4.13
C ARG A 100 26.11 -5.13 3.43
N ASP A 101 25.81 -6.40 3.66
CA ASP A 101 26.56 -7.51 3.08
C ASP A 101 26.40 -7.51 1.53
N VAL A 102 25.23 -7.14 1.00
CA VAL A 102 25.01 -6.85 -0.44
C VAL A 102 25.86 -5.67 -0.93
N ASP A 103 25.81 -4.52 -0.25
CA ASP A 103 26.56 -3.32 -0.65
C ASP A 103 28.08 -3.55 -0.65
N GLU A 104 28.58 -4.32 0.31
CA GLU A 104 30.00 -4.67 0.43
C GLU A 104 30.44 -5.67 -0.64
N TYR A 105 29.65 -6.73 -0.86
CA TYR A 105 29.98 -7.78 -1.82
C TYR A 105 29.90 -7.28 -3.28
N PHE A 106 28.79 -6.64 -3.64
CA PHE A 106 28.54 -6.23 -5.03
C PHE A 106 28.97 -4.80 -5.36
N GLY A 107 29.31 -3.98 -4.36
CA GLY A 107 29.73 -2.59 -4.54
C GLY A 107 30.84 -2.35 -5.58
N PRO A 108 31.89 -3.19 -5.68
CA PRO A 108 32.92 -3.06 -6.71
C PRO A 108 32.39 -3.20 -8.15
N TYR A 109 31.22 -3.81 -8.34
CA TYR A 109 30.65 -4.18 -9.65
C TYR A 109 29.62 -3.18 -10.17
N ARG A 110 29.44 -2.01 -9.53
CA ARG A 110 28.52 -0.94 -9.98
C ARG A 110 28.77 -0.45 -11.41
N ASN A 111 29.95 -0.71 -11.95
CA ASN A 111 30.33 -0.32 -13.31
C ASN A 111 30.02 -1.37 -14.38
N LEU A 112 29.50 -2.55 -14.00
CA LEU A 112 29.08 -3.59 -14.95
C LEU A 112 27.87 -3.13 -15.76
N THR A 113 27.71 -3.74 -16.94
CA THR A 113 26.71 -3.36 -17.94
C THR A 113 25.29 -3.39 -17.38
N ALA A 114 24.90 -4.46 -16.68
CA ALA A 114 23.55 -4.59 -16.11
C ALA A 114 23.17 -3.42 -15.21
N VAL A 115 24.06 -3.03 -14.29
CA VAL A 115 23.83 -1.91 -13.35
C VAL A 115 23.67 -0.59 -14.09
N LYS A 116 24.47 -0.37 -15.15
CA LYS A 116 24.41 0.84 -15.97
C LYS A 116 23.17 0.92 -16.88
N MET A 117 22.56 -0.22 -17.19
CA MET A 117 21.33 -0.28 -18.00
C MET A 117 20.09 0.10 -17.20
N VAL A 118 20.08 -0.10 -15.87
CA VAL A 118 18.87 0.10 -15.03
C VAL A 118 18.15 1.45 -15.26
N PRO A 119 18.82 2.62 -15.31
CA PRO A 119 18.11 3.87 -15.58
C PRO A 119 17.35 3.87 -16.91
N GLN A 120 17.93 3.30 -17.96
CA GLN A 120 17.26 3.14 -19.26
C GLN A 120 16.12 2.13 -19.17
N MET A 121 16.32 1.00 -18.48
CA MET A 121 15.27 -0.01 -18.33
C MET A 121 14.05 0.54 -17.59
N ILE A 122 14.25 1.39 -16.58
CA ILE A 122 13.18 2.12 -15.90
C ILE A 122 12.45 3.07 -16.86
N GLU A 123 13.19 3.86 -17.66
CA GLU A 123 12.58 4.75 -18.67
C GLU A 123 11.77 3.97 -19.73
N GLU A 124 12.17 2.75 -20.04
CA GLU A 124 11.45 1.85 -20.95
C GLU A 124 10.24 1.17 -20.28
N GLY A 125 10.07 1.27 -18.97
CA GLY A 125 8.95 0.73 -18.20
C GLY A 125 9.21 -0.62 -17.54
N ILE A 126 10.47 -0.96 -17.28
CA ILE A 126 10.88 -2.03 -16.34
C ILE A 126 11.08 -1.43 -14.95
N ASP A 127 9.98 -0.93 -14.40
CA ASP A 127 9.83 -0.47 -13.03
C ASP A 127 8.67 -1.20 -12.34
N TYR A 128 8.51 -1.02 -11.03
CA TYR A 128 7.44 -1.66 -10.24
C TYR A 128 7.32 -3.18 -10.48
N ASP A 129 6.16 -3.64 -10.95
CA ASP A 129 5.80 -5.03 -11.21
C ASP A 129 6.61 -5.65 -12.35
N ALA A 130 7.01 -4.85 -13.34
CA ALA A 130 7.80 -5.31 -14.48
C ALA A 130 9.19 -5.83 -14.08
N ILE A 131 9.73 -5.44 -12.91
CA ILE A 131 11.03 -5.89 -12.41
C ILE A 131 11.02 -7.38 -12.06
N PRO A 132 10.19 -7.85 -11.10
CA PRO A 132 10.11 -9.28 -10.81
C PRO A 132 9.53 -10.09 -11.98
N GLU A 133 8.62 -9.51 -12.79
CA GLU A 133 8.14 -10.13 -14.03
C GLU A 133 9.28 -10.43 -15.01
N PHE A 134 10.17 -9.47 -15.25
CA PHE A 134 11.37 -9.69 -16.06
C PHE A 134 12.24 -10.80 -15.46
N ALA A 135 12.44 -10.79 -14.15
CA ALA A 135 13.32 -11.75 -13.47
C ALA A 135 12.83 -13.20 -13.63
N ILE A 136 11.54 -13.47 -13.50
CA ILE A 136 11.01 -14.84 -13.59
C ILE A 136 11.06 -15.43 -15.01
N HIS A 137 11.32 -14.62 -16.04
CA HIS A 137 11.61 -15.09 -17.40
C HIS A 137 13.04 -15.60 -17.60
N LEU A 138 13.91 -15.35 -16.63
CA LEU A 138 15.28 -15.84 -16.62
C LEU A 138 15.34 -17.29 -16.14
N SER A 139 16.42 -17.95 -16.53
CA SER A 139 16.81 -19.28 -16.08
C SER A 139 17.15 -19.24 -14.59
N PRO A 140 16.59 -20.13 -13.77
CA PRO A 140 16.88 -20.16 -12.34
C PRO A 140 18.25 -20.73 -12.03
N THR A 141 19.07 -21.11 -13.02
CA THR A 141 20.44 -21.63 -12.81
C THR A 141 21.51 -20.69 -13.34
N ASP A 142 21.38 -20.21 -14.58
CA ASP A 142 22.40 -19.40 -15.24
C ASP A 142 21.93 -17.98 -15.59
N PHE A 143 20.70 -17.61 -15.21
CA PHE A 143 20.09 -16.29 -15.40
C PHE A 143 20.00 -15.82 -16.86
N SER A 144 20.31 -16.70 -17.82
CA SER A 144 20.04 -16.46 -19.23
C SER A 144 18.53 -16.43 -19.47
N LYS A 145 18.08 -15.81 -20.57
CA LYS A 145 16.66 -15.81 -20.94
C LYS A 145 16.16 -17.26 -21.15
N ALA A 146 15.18 -17.68 -20.35
CA ALA A 146 14.59 -19.03 -20.42
C ALA A 146 13.21 -19.04 -21.07
N MET A 147 12.49 -17.92 -21.07
CA MET A 147 11.13 -17.79 -21.60
C MET A 147 11.00 -16.61 -22.58
N PRO A 148 10.06 -16.67 -23.54
CA PRO A 148 9.77 -15.53 -24.42
C PRO A 148 9.15 -14.38 -23.64
N TRP A 149 9.25 -13.15 -24.16
CA TRP A 149 8.70 -11.94 -23.54
C TRP A 149 7.22 -11.68 -23.92
N ASP A 150 6.51 -12.67 -24.44
CA ASP A 150 5.22 -12.48 -25.13
C ASP A 150 4.13 -11.90 -24.22
N ASP A 151 4.09 -12.34 -22.97
CA ASP A 151 3.20 -11.83 -21.91
C ASP A 151 3.56 -10.39 -21.50
N MET A 152 4.84 -10.11 -21.25
CA MET A 152 5.33 -8.76 -20.94
C MET A 152 5.03 -7.79 -22.08
N LEU A 153 5.28 -8.18 -23.33
CA LEU A 153 5.00 -7.36 -24.51
C LEU A 153 3.50 -7.19 -24.77
N ARG A 154 2.66 -8.17 -24.37
CA ARG A 154 1.20 -8.02 -24.43
C ARG A 154 0.71 -6.98 -23.42
N LEU A 155 1.25 -7.01 -22.20
CA LEU A 155 0.88 -6.07 -21.13
C LEU A 155 1.48 -4.67 -21.37
N ARG A 156 2.69 -4.62 -21.91
CA ARG A 156 3.48 -3.40 -22.14
C ARG A 156 3.98 -3.40 -23.60
N PRO A 157 3.10 -3.11 -24.59
CA PRO A 157 3.44 -3.19 -26.01
C PRO A 157 4.46 -2.15 -26.49
N PHE A 158 4.85 -1.22 -25.62
CA PHE A 158 5.90 -0.24 -25.85
C PHE A 158 7.31 -0.75 -25.49
N LEU A 159 7.44 -1.89 -24.80
CA LEU A 159 8.73 -2.51 -24.50
C LEU A 159 9.44 -2.98 -25.77
N ASP A 160 10.76 -2.84 -25.81
CA ASP A 160 11.60 -3.35 -26.89
C ASP A 160 12.17 -4.72 -26.51
N ALA A 161 11.70 -5.77 -27.20
CA ALA A 161 12.16 -7.14 -27.00
C ALA A 161 13.68 -7.29 -27.11
N LYS A 162 14.33 -6.52 -27.99
CA LYS A 162 15.79 -6.54 -28.14
C LYS A 162 16.49 -5.96 -26.92
N LYS A 163 15.90 -4.93 -26.30
CA LYS A 163 16.43 -4.34 -25.07
C LYS A 163 16.29 -5.28 -23.89
N LEU A 164 15.17 -6.02 -23.81
CA LEU A 164 14.99 -7.09 -22.84
C LEU A 164 16.04 -8.20 -23.01
N ASP A 165 16.33 -8.60 -24.26
CA ASP A 165 17.39 -9.59 -24.53
C ASP A 165 18.79 -9.06 -24.13
N GLU A 166 19.13 -7.82 -24.52
CA GLU A 166 20.38 -7.17 -24.11
C GLU A 166 20.52 -7.07 -22.58
N PHE A 167 19.43 -6.78 -21.88
CA PHE A 167 19.43 -6.71 -20.43
C PHE A 167 19.59 -8.09 -19.79
N ALA A 168 18.89 -9.12 -20.29
CA ALA A 168 19.00 -10.49 -19.79
C ALA A 168 20.43 -11.04 -19.98
N GLU A 169 21.07 -10.78 -21.11
CA GLU A 169 22.48 -11.11 -21.34
C GLU A 169 23.39 -10.42 -20.31
N ALA A 170 23.16 -9.13 -20.05
CA ALA A 170 23.94 -8.38 -19.06
C ALA A 170 23.70 -8.88 -17.62
N VAL A 171 22.48 -9.30 -17.27
CA VAL A 171 22.16 -9.90 -15.96
C VAL A 171 22.90 -11.23 -15.77
N ALA A 172 22.92 -12.08 -16.80
CA ALA A 172 23.67 -13.33 -16.76
C ALA A 172 25.19 -13.10 -16.62
N GLU A 173 25.76 -12.15 -17.37
CA GLU A 173 27.17 -11.74 -17.22
C GLU A 173 27.45 -11.21 -15.81
N PHE A 174 26.54 -10.39 -15.25
CA PHE A 174 26.66 -9.90 -13.88
C PHE A 174 26.69 -11.05 -12.87
N ALA A 175 25.82 -12.05 -13.03
CA ALA A 175 25.79 -13.22 -12.14
C ALA A 175 27.11 -14.01 -12.16
N GLU A 176 27.69 -14.19 -13.36
CA GLU A 176 28.97 -14.89 -13.55
C GLU A 176 30.14 -14.11 -12.93
N GLU A 177 30.30 -12.83 -13.28
CA GLU A 177 31.41 -11.97 -12.83
C GLU A 177 31.41 -11.71 -11.31
N THR A 178 30.25 -11.84 -10.68
CA THR A 178 30.09 -11.63 -9.24
C THR A 178 30.08 -12.93 -8.43
N ASP A 179 30.10 -14.10 -9.07
CA ASP A 179 29.88 -15.39 -8.41
C ASP A 179 28.61 -15.34 -7.53
N PHE A 180 27.49 -14.92 -8.13
CA PHE A 180 26.23 -14.67 -7.41
C PHE A 180 25.79 -15.89 -6.60
N TRP A 181 25.93 -17.10 -7.14
CA TRP A 181 25.55 -18.32 -6.44
C TRP A 181 26.34 -18.57 -5.17
N ARG A 182 27.61 -18.16 -5.12
CA ARG A 182 28.36 -18.18 -3.88
C ARG A 182 27.76 -17.23 -2.85
N PHE A 183 27.48 -15.98 -3.23
CA PHE A 183 26.81 -15.02 -2.35
C PHE A 183 25.48 -15.59 -1.83
N TYR A 184 24.65 -16.11 -2.72
CA TYR A 184 23.35 -16.67 -2.39
C TYR A 184 23.45 -17.83 -1.38
N ARG A 185 24.37 -18.78 -1.61
CA ARG A 185 24.61 -19.89 -0.66
C ARG A 185 25.18 -19.43 0.69
N GLU A 186 26.07 -18.44 0.69
CA GLU A 186 26.61 -17.87 1.93
C GLU A 186 25.52 -17.19 2.80
N HIS A 187 24.35 -16.86 2.22
CA HIS A 187 23.20 -16.26 2.90
C HIS A 187 22.01 -17.21 3.09
N GLU A 188 22.16 -18.51 2.82
CA GLU A 188 21.09 -19.51 2.95
C GLU A 188 20.46 -19.54 4.36
N GLU A 189 21.24 -19.37 5.43
CA GLU A 189 20.69 -19.29 6.80
C GLU A 189 19.77 -18.07 6.98
N PHE A 190 20.13 -16.92 6.39
CA PHE A 190 19.33 -15.71 6.45
C PHE A 190 18.02 -15.87 5.66
N TYR A 191 18.08 -16.46 4.46
CA TYR A 191 16.90 -16.74 3.65
C TYR A 191 15.96 -17.71 4.36
N ASN A 192 16.47 -18.84 4.87
CA ASN A 192 15.65 -19.81 5.61
C ASN A 192 14.94 -19.16 6.80
N ARG A 193 15.66 -18.37 7.60
CA ARG A 193 15.05 -17.65 8.74
C ARG A 193 13.99 -16.64 8.30
N THR A 194 14.19 -15.98 7.15
CA THR A 194 13.21 -15.05 6.58
C THR A 194 11.94 -15.80 6.17
N LEU A 195 12.07 -16.93 5.48
CA LEU A 195 10.93 -17.75 5.07
C LEU A 195 10.20 -18.39 6.27
N GLU A 196 10.94 -18.92 7.23
CA GLU A 196 10.36 -19.49 8.47
C GLU A 196 9.58 -18.42 9.26
N THR A 197 10.14 -17.21 9.35
CA THR A 197 9.46 -16.07 10.00
C THR A 197 8.20 -15.69 9.23
N PHE A 198 8.28 -15.56 7.91
CA PHE A 198 7.13 -15.25 7.06
C PHE A 198 6.00 -16.26 7.23
N VAL A 199 6.30 -17.56 7.13
CA VAL A 199 5.31 -18.63 7.27
C VAL A 199 4.72 -18.65 8.68
N GLY A 200 5.55 -18.44 9.72
CA GLY A 200 5.08 -18.39 11.10
C GLY A 200 4.17 -17.20 11.41
N GLU A 201 4.42 -16.05 10.76
CA GLU A 201 3.65 -14.82 10.95
C GLU A 201 2.39 -14.77 10.08
N ASN A 202 2.32 -15.54 8.99
CA ASN A 202 1.21 -15.54 8.05
C ASN A 202 0.52 -16.91 7.98
N PRO A 203 -0.35 -17.24 8.95
CA PRO A 203 -1.14 -18.46 8.89
C PRO A 203 -2.20 -18.38 7.79
N GLY A 204 -2.74 -19.53 7.38
CA GLY A 204 -3.88 -19.59 6.45
C GLY A 204 -3.52 -19.51 4.97
N LEU A 205 -2.25 -19.70 4.59
CA LEU A 205 -1.79 -19.53 3.20
C LEU A 205 -2.37 -20.58 2.25
N VAL A 206 -2.59 -21.82 2.72
CA VAL A 206 -3.19 -22.89 1.92
C VAL A 206 -4.68 -22.60 1.70
N GLU A 207 -5.38 -22.20 2.75
CA GLU A 207 -6.79 -21.83 2.71
C GLU A 207 -7.03 -20.60 1.82
N LEU A 208 -6.08 -19.65 1.79
CA LEU A 208 -6.15 -18.51 0.89
C LEU A 208 -6.10 -18.93 -0.57
N VAL A 209 -5.14 -19.76 -0.98
CA VAL A 209 -5.06 -20.17 -2.39
C VAL A 209 -6.27 -21.00 -2.81
N GLU A 210 -6.83 -21.81 -1.91
CA GLU A 210 -8.09 -22.52 -2.17
C GLU A 210 -9.26 -21.53 -2.33
N PHE A 211 -9.32 -20.48 -1.50
CA PHE A 211 -10.33 -19.43 -1.62
C PHE A 211 -10.24 -18.67 -2.95
N GLU A 212 -9.03 -18.37 -3.42
CA GLU A 212 -8.78 -17.74 -4.72
C GLU A 212 -9.32 -18.62 -5.85
N GLU A 213 -8.93 -19.91 -5.89
CA GLU A 213 -9.37 -20.85 -6.93
C GLU A 213 -10.90 -21.02 -6.92
N ASP A 214 -11.48 -21.16 -5.72
CA ASP A 214 -12.91 -21.27 -5.54
C ASP A 214 -13.61 -20.00 -6.02
N PHE A 215 -13.17 -18.82 -5.61
CA PHE A 215 -13.79 -17.55 -6.00
C PHE A 215 -13.68 -17.33 -7.51
N PHE A 216 -12.50 -17.43 -8.11
CA PHE A 216 -12.31 -17.15 -9.53
C PHE A 216 -12.75 -18.29 -10.46
N GLY A 217 -12.97 -19.49 -9.90
CA GLY A 217 -13.39 -20.67 -10.64
C GLY A 217 -12.32 -21.22 -11.58
N LYS A 218 -11.04 -20.96 -11.29
CA LYS A 218 -9.87 -21.40 -12.08
C LYS A 218 -8.84 -22.00 -11.15
N ASN A 219 -8.36 -23.20 -11.48
CA ASN A 219 -7.26 -23.83 -10.76
C ASN A 219 -5.92 -23.43 -11.37
N THR A 220 -4.89 -23.36 -10.54
CA THR A 220 -3.52 -23.11 -10.97
C THR A 220 -2.67 -24.38 -10.82
N SER A 221 -1.56 -24.46 -11.55
CA SER A 221 -0.59 -25.55 -11.41
C SER A 221 0.32 -25.34 -10.21
N SER A 222 0.68 -24.09 -9.92
CA SER A 222 1.52 -23.74 -8.78
C SER A 222 1.32 -22.28 -8.33
N TRP A 223 1.62 -22.04 -7.06
CA TRP A 223 1.56 -20.77 -6.36
C TRP A 223 2.92 -20.51 -5.71
N HIS A 224 3.44 -19.30 -5.92
CA HIS A 224 4.75 -18.88 -5.45
C HIS A 224 4.63 -17.57 -4.70
N ILE A 225 5.01 -17.58 -3.43
CA ILE A 225 5.10 -16.38 -2.60
C ILE A 225 6.57 -16.03 -2.49
N VAL A 226 6.94 -14.85 -2.97
CA VAL A 226 8.33 -14.42 -3.10
C VAL A 226 8.57 -13.15 -2.26
N PRO A 227 8.91 -13.28 -0.96
CA PRO A 227 9.41 -12.15 -0.19
C PRO A 227 10.70 -11.59 -0.82
N MET A 228 10.80 -10.27 -0.91
CA MET A 228 11.95 -9.58 -1.51
C MET A 228 12.80 -8.88 -0.43
N PRO A 229 13.92 -9.47 0.03
CA PRO A 229 14.71 -8.94 1.15
C PRO A 229 15.38 -7.58 0.92
N LEU A 230 15.41 -7.08 -0.33
CA LEU A 230 16.02 -5.81 -0.72
C LEU A 230 15.05 -4.72 -1.14
N PHE A 231 13.79 -5.08 -1.40
CA PHE A 231 12.75 -4.12 -1.78
C PHE A 231 11.82 -3.94 -0.60
N CYS A 232 11.71 -2.71 -0.12
CA CYS A 232 10.68 -2.35 0.84
C CYS A 232 9.42 -1.87 0.12
N CYS A 233 8.30 -1.90 0.83
CA CYS A 233 7.01 -1.43 0.35
C CYS A 233 6.53 -2.22 -0.89
N HIS A 234 5.27 -2.01 -1.24
CA HIS A 234 4.63 -2.58 -2.44
C HIS A 234 4.57 -4.12 -2.48
N GLY A 235 3.65 -4.60 -3.31
CA GLY A 235 3.49 -5.99 -3.67
C GLY A 235 3.08 -6.05 -5.14
N PHE A 236 3.38 -7.16 -5.79
CA PHE A 236 3.04 -7.36 -7.19
C PHE A 236 2.53 -8.79 -7.43
N GLY A 237 1.35 -8.89 -8.01
CA GLY A 237 0.78 -10.14 -8.52
C GLY A 237 1.13 -10.40 -9.98
N TYR A 238 1.53 -11.63 -10.31
CA TYR A 238 1.74 -12.03 -11.70
C TYR A 238 1.42 -13.50 -11.96
N HIS A 239 1.24 -13.85 -13.23
CA HIS A 239 1.07 -15.24 -13.64
C HIS A 239 1.82 -15.53 -14.94
N ILE A 240 2.31 -16.75 -15.05
CA ILE A 240 2.85 -17.31 -16.29
C ILE A 240 1.98 -18.48 -16.72
N GLU A 241 1.57 -18.45 -17.99
CA GLU A 241 0.88 -19.55 -18.63
C GLU A 241 1.84 -20.35 -19.53
N SER A 242 1.82 -21.67 -19.39
CA SER A 242 2.55 -22.59 -20.26
C SER A 242 1.63 -23.74 -20.68
N GLY A 243 0.97 -23.58 -21.83
CA GLY A 243 -0.06 -24.50 -22.30
C GLY A 243 -1.28 -24.49 -21.36
N SER A 244 -1.56 -25.62 -20.71
CA SER A 244 -2.65 -25.71 -19.71
C SER A 244 -2.19 -25.42 -18.28
N ASN A 245 -0.90 -25.13 -18.06
CA ASN A 245 -0.37 -24.87 -16.75
C ASN A 245 -0.34 -23.36 -16.48
N MET A 246 -0.76 -22.98 -15.28
CA MET A 246 -0.71 -21.59 -14.79
C MET A 246 0.10 -21.56 -13.49
N SER A 247 1.16 -20.76 -13.45
CA SER A 247 1.91 -20.50 -12.23
C SER A 247 1.63 -19.08 -11.77
N VAL A 248 1.12 -18.92 -10.55
CA VAL A 248 0.80 -17.63 -9.94
C VAL A 248 1.91 -17.22 -8.97
N TYR A 249 2.29 -15.95 -9.00
CA TYR A 249 3.33 -15.35 -8.18
C TYR A 249 2.77 -14.15 -7.42
N ALA A 250 3.23 -13.98 -6.18
CA ALA A 250 3.13 -12.74 -5.43
C ALA A 250 4.51 -12.33 -4.95
N PHE A 251 5.01 -11.19 -5.44
CA PHE A 251 6.30 -10.61 -5.05
C PHE A 251 6.06 -9.57 -3.96
N LEU A 252 6.65 -9.78 -2.79
CA LEU A 252 6.28 -9.01 -1.59
C LEU A 252 7.45 -8.22 -1.05
N GLY A 253 7.37 -6.89 -1.13
CA GLY A 253 8.30 -6.01 -0.43
C GLY A 253 7.97 -5.96 1.07
N PHE A 254 9.00 -5.74 1.90
CA PHE A 254 8.82 -5.74 3.35
C PHE A 254 8.39 -4.38 3.90
N GLY A 255 7.67 -4.41 5.02
CA GLY A 255 7.17 -3.20 5.69
C GLY A 255 8.06 -2.74 6.85
N GLU A 256 8.87 -3.63 7.41
CA GLU A 256 9.84 -3.31 8.47
C GLU A 256 10.96 -4.35 8.55
N VAL A 257 12.02 -4.04 9.31
CA VAL A 257 13.06 -4.99 9.69
C VAL A 257 13.11 -5.08 11.21
N ALA A 258 12.88 -6.27 11.76
CA ALA A 258 12.98 -6.53 13.19
C ALA A 258 13.89 -7.73 13.45
N GLY A 259 14.77 -7.62 14.45
CA GLY A 259 15.75 -8.68 14.75
C GLY A 259 16.72 -9.00 13.60
N GLY A 260 16.86 -8.10 12.62
CA GLY A 260 17.66 -8.30 11.41
C GLY A 260 16.96 -9.13 10.32
N ILE A 261 15.66 -9.39 10.44
CA ILE A 261 14.83 -10.10 9.47
C ILE A 261 13.81 -9.11 8.87
N PRO A 262 13.59 -9.11 7.54
CA PRO A 262 12.53 -8.33 6.92
C PRO A 262 11.17 -8.98 7.18
N HIS A 263 10.18 -8.19 7.61
CA HIS A 263 8.83 -8.67 7.93
C HIS A 263 7.81 -8.24 6.87
N VAL A 264 6.97 -9.20 6.47
CA VAL A 264 5.82 -9.00 5.58
C VAL A 264 4.58 -9.57 6.26
N TYR A 265 3.63 -8.71 6.60
CA TYR A 265 2.34 -9.11 7.16
C TYR A 265 1.31 -9.25 6.03
N ALA A 266 1.24 -10.44 5.45
CA ALA A 266 0.49 -10.75 4.25
C ALA A 266 -0.96 -11.24 4.52
N THR A 267 -1.18 -11.98 5.62
CA THR A 267 -2.52 -12.51 6.00
C THR A 267 -2.92 -12.24 7.46
N VAL A 268 -1.96 -11.84 8.32
CA VAL A 268 -2.18 -11.68 9.76
C VAL A 268 -2.75 -10.32 10.15
N GLY A 269 -3.36 -10.22 11.33
CA GLY A 269 -3.90 -8.96 11.87
C GLY A 269 -5.14 -8.43 11.14
N GLY A 270 -5.64 -9.19 10.15
CA GLY A 270 -6.62 -8.72 9.17
C GLY A 270 -5.98 -8.01 7.98
N SER A 271 -4.71 -8.29 7.68
CA SER A 271 -4.10 -8.01 6.40
C SER A 271 -4.70 -8.93 5.33
N SER A 272 -5.01 -8.34 4.20
CA SER A 272 -5.53 -8.95 2.98
C SER A 272 -4.54 -8.79 1.82
N PHE A 273 -3.31 -8.39 2.13
CA PHE A 273 -2.31 -8.01 1.15
C PHE A 273 -1.99 -9.13 0.16
N LEU A 274 -1.85 -10.38 0.63
CA LEU A 274 -1.59 -11.49 -0.29
C LEU A 274 -2.80 -11.83 -1.18
N ALA A 275 -4.01 -11.74 -0.63
CA ALA A 275 -5.23 -11.95 -1.41
C ALA A 275 -5.37 -10.89 -2.51
N HIS A 276 -4.99 -9.65 -2.21
CA HIS A 276 -4.94 -8.57 -3.20
C HIS A 276 -3.98 -8.90 -4.35
N GLU A 277 -2.73 -9.28 -4.04
CA GLU A 277 -1.74 -9.57 -5.08
C GLU A 277 -2.13 -10.78 -5.94
N PHE A 278 -2.61 -11.86 -5.32
CA PHE A 278 -3.04 -13.04 -6.06
C PHE A 278 -4.22 -12.76 -7.01
N ALA A 279 -5.18 -11.94 -6.58
CA ALA A 279 -6.34 -11.59 -7.40
C ALA A 279 -5.97 -10.94 -8.74
N HIS A 280 -4.86 -10.20 -8.84
CA HIS A 280 -4.41 -9.63 -10.12
C HIS A 280 -4.18 -10.69 -11.20
N SER A 281 -3.79 -11.92 -10.81
CA SER A 281 -3.59 -13.02 -11.74
C SER A 281 -4.88 -13.54 -12.39
N PHE A 282 -6.04 -13.18 -11.86
CA PHE A 282 -7.34 -13.56 -12.40
C PHE A 282 -8.14 -12.37 -12.92
N VAL A 283 -8.09 -11.24 -12.20
CA VAL A 283 -8.84 -10.02 -12.54
C VAL A 283 -8.26 -9.36 -13.79
N ASN A 284 -6.94 -9.14 -13.84
CA ASN A 284 -6.31 -8.44 -14.97
C ASN A 284 -6.58 -9.15 -16.31
N PRO A 285 -6.33 -10.48 -16.47
CA PRO A 285 -6.62 -11.17 -17.72
C PRO A 285 -8.12 -11.20 -18.06
N ALA A 286 -9.02 -11.28 -17.08
CA ALA A 286 -10.46 -11.21 -17.34
C ALA A 286 -10.85 -9.81 -17.86
N VAL A 287 -10.36 -8.74 -17.24
CA VAL A 287 -10.62 -7.38 -17.73
C VAL A 287 -9.97 -7.16 -19.11
N ASP A 288 -8.77 -7.68 -19.36
CA ASP A 288 -8.12 -7.65 -20.68
C ASP A 288 -9.01 -8.25 -21.76
N GLN A 289 -9.51 -9.46 -21.50
CA GLN A 289 -10.31 -10.24 -22.45
C GLN A 289 -11.66 -9.58 -22.74
N HIS A 290 -12.26 -8.93 -21.73
CA HIS A 290 -13.62 -8.37 -21.80
C HIS A 290 -13.66 -6.84 -21.82
N TYR A 291 -12.53 -6.16 -22.10
CA TYR A 291 -12.43 -4.70 -21.97
C TYR A 291 -13.43 -3.95 -22.84
N GLU A 292 -13.83 -4.52 -23.99
CA GLU A 292 -14.86 -3.97 -24.88
C GLU A 292 -16.21 -3.73 -24.18
N LEU A 293 -16.51 -4.47 -23.11
CA LEU A 293 -17.73 -4.27 -22.31
C LEU A 293 -17.65 -3.01 -21.43
N PHE A 294 -16.44 -2.54 -21.11
CA PHE A 294 -16.20 -1.42 -20.20
C PHE A 294 -15.73 -0.15 -20.91
N GLU A 295 -15.13 -0.27 -22.09
CA GLU A 295 -14.66 0.85 -22.92
C GLU A 295 -15.67 2.02 -23.05
N PRO A 296 -16.99 1.79 -23.19
CA PRO A 296 -17.96 2.90 -23.23
C PRO A 296 -18.02 3.78 -21.98
N TYR A 297 -17.43 3.34 -20.86
CA TYR A 297 -17.50 4.00 -19.56
C TYR A 297 -16.19 4.67 -19.15
N GLU A 298 -15.21 4.80 -20.04
CA GLU A 298 -13.88 5.39 -19.75
C GLU A 298 -13.92 6.78 -19.11
N ALA A 299 -14.96 7.58 -19.39
CA ALA A 299 -15.14 8.90 -18.77
C ALA A 299 -15.29 8.84 -17.24
N LEU A 300 -15.54 7.66 -16.64
CA LEU A 300 -15.51 7.48 -15.19
C LEU A 300 -14.12 7.68 -14.58
N PHE A 301 -13.07 7.63 -15.39
CA PHE A 301 -11.71 7.95 -14.95
C PHE A 301 -11.48 9.46 -14.78
N ASP A 302 -12.13 10.31 -15.56
CA ASP A 302 -11.92 11.76 -15.58
C ASP A 302 -11.91 12.44 -14.20
N PRO A 303 -12.88 12.20 -13.28
CA PRO A 303 -12.90 12.86 -11.97
C PRO A 303 -11.76 12.45 -11.04
N VAL A 304 -11.07 11.34 -11.31
CA VAL A 304 -10.02 10.77 -10.45
C VAL A 304 -8.66 10.70 -11.14
N ALA A 305 -8.59 11.15 -12.40
CA ALA A 305 -7.45 10.94 -13.27
C ALA A 305 -6.14 11.54 -12.72
N GLU A 306 -6.20 12.71 -12.08
CA GLU A 306 -5.05 13.34 -11.45
C GLU A 306 -4.50 12.50 -10.30
N LYS A 307 -5.34 12.22 -9.30
CA LYS A 307 -4.98 11.40 -8.13
C LYS A 307 -4.51 10.00 -8.51
N LEU A 308 -5.20 9.34 -9.43
CA LEU A 308 -4.83 7.99 -9.86
C LEU A 308 -3.50 7.97 -10.62
N ARG A 309 -3.19 8.98 -11.46
CA ARG A 309 -1.88 9.08 -12.13
C ARG A 309 -0.74 9.29 -11.15
N GLU A 310 -0.94 10.06 -10.08
CA GLU A 310 0.05 10.21 -9.01
C GLU A 310 0.33 8.89 -8.28
N MET A 311 -0.67 8.00 -8.24
CA MET A 311 -0.55 6.64 -7.70
C MET A 311 -0.09 5.60 -8.74
N ALA A 312 0.40 6.05 -9.91
CA ALA A 312 0.81 5.19 -11.03
C ALA A 312 -0.32 4.35 -11.67
N TYR A 313 -1.58 4.82 -11.57
CA TYR A 313 -2.74 4.25 -12.25
C TYR A 313 -3.18 5.15 -13.42
N PRO A 314 -2.60 4.98 -14.62
CA PRO A 314 -2.63 6.03 -15.66
C PRO A 314 -3.94 6.14 -16.44
N ASN A 315 -4.81 5.13 -16.39
CA ASN A 315 -5.99 5.04 -17.23
C ASN A 315 -7.14 4.24 -16.59
N PHE A 316 -8.31 4.27 -17.24
CA PHE A 316 -9.53 3.60 -16.77
C PHE A 316 -9.38 2.07 -16.65
N LYS A 317 -8.65 1.43 -17.55
CA LYS A 317 -8.43 -0.02 -17.50
C LYS A 317 -7.68 -0.43 -16.23
N VAL A 318 -6.64 0.31 -15.87
CA VAL A 318 -5.90 0.09 -14.62
C VAL A 318 -6.77 0.41 -13.40
N MET A 319 -7.61 1.46 -13.47
CA MET A 319 -8.61 1.72 -12.44
C MET A 319 -9.59 0.54 -12.26
N LEU A 320 -10.00 -0.12 -13.35
CA LEU A 320 -10.84 -1.32 -13.28
C LEU A 320 -10.11 -2.49 -12.62
N TYR A 321 -8.86 -2.77 -13.00
CA TYR A 321 -8.06 -3.83 -12.36
C TYR A 321 -8.08 -3.66 -10.83
N GLU A 322 -7.67 -2.49 -10.37
CA GLU A 322 -7.61 -2.15 -8.95
C GLU A 322 -8.98 -2.19 -8.27
N THR A 323 -10.02 -1.65 -8.92
CA THR A 323 -11.36 -1.62 -8.30
C THR A 323 -11.91 -3.03 -8.11
N LEU A 324 -11.72 -3.90 -9.11
CA LEU A 324 -12.21 -5.28 -9.06
C LEU A 324 -11.40 -6.12 -8.06
N VAL A 325 -10.08 -5.92 -7.97
CA VAL A 325 -9.23 -6.55 -6.95
C VAL A 325 -9.58 -6.07 -5.54
N ARG A 326 -9.74 -4.76 -5.33
CA ARG A 326 -10.10 -4.18 -4.01
C ARG A 326 -11.48 -4.62 -3.54
N ALA A 327 -12.43 -4.78 -4.47
CA ALA A 327 -13.73 -5.34 -4.16
C ALA A 327 -13.63 -6.82 -3.73
N PHE A 328 -12.74 -7.59 -4.38
CA PHE A 328 -12.46 -8.97 -3.99
C PHE A 328 -11.78 -9.03 -2.62
N GLU A 329 -10.82 -8.15 -2.36
CA GLU A 329 -10.15 -8.03 -1.07
C GLU A 329 -11.15 -7.80 0.07
N ALA A 330 -12.09 -6.87 -0.11
CA ALA A 330 -13.17 -6.64 0.85
C ALA A 330 -14.09 -7.86 0.98
N TYR A 331 -14.41 -8.54 -0.13
CA TYR A 331 -15.18 -9.79 -0.11
C TYR A 331 -14.48 -10.89 0.69
N TYR A 332 -13.19 -11.13 0.44
CA TYR A 332 -12.36 -12.08 1.17
C TYR A 332 -12.35 -11.79 2.67
N LEU A 333 -12.11 -10.53 3.08
CA LEU A 333 -12.15 -10.14 4.48
C LEU A 333 -13.52 -10.40 5.12
N ASN A 334 -14.61 -10.09 4.41
CA ASN A 334 -15.95 -10.34 4.93
C ASN A 334 -16.24 -11.85 5.06
N ALA A 335 -15.95 -12.63 4.01
CA ALA A 335 -16.19 -14.06 3.95
C ALA A 335 -15.37 -14.85 4.98
N THR A 336 -14.19 -14.36 5.35
CA THR A 336 -13.31 -14.93 6.38
C THR A 336 -13.59 -14.41 7.79
N GLY A 337 -14.74 -13.76 8.01
CA GLY A 337 -15.21 -13.35 9.34
C GLY A 337 -14.62 -12.05 9.86
N ARG A 338 -14.17 -11.15 8.96
CA ARG A 338 -13.62 -9.82 9.29
C ARG A 338 -14.42 -8.68 8.63
N PRO A 339 -15.76 -8.61 8.84
CA PRO A 339 -16.60 -7.59 8.23
C PRO A 339 -16.16 -6.16 8.53
N ASP A 340 -15.69 -5.87 9.75
CA ASP A 340 -15.20 -4.53 10.12
C ASP A 340 -13.96 -4.13 9.29
N ARG A 341 -13.10 -5.09 8.95
CA ARG A 341 -11.93 -4.85 8.09
C ARG A 341 -12.34 -4.69 6.63
N ALA A 342 -13.32 -5.47 6.16
CA ALA A 342 -13.89 -5.30 4.84
C ALA A 342 -14.46 -3.89 4.66
N MET A 343 -15.28 -3.44 5.61
CA MET A 343 -15.85 -2.08 5.59
C MET A 343 -14.78 -1.00 5.66
N LEU A 344 -13.73 -1.20 6.48
CA LEU A 344 -12.60 -0.27 6.54
C LEU A 344 -11.79 -0.23 5.24
N SER A 345 -11.61 -1.36 4.55
CA SER A 345 -10.94 -1.41 3.25
C SER A 345 -11.74 -0.64 2.20
N LEU A 346 -13.04 -0.89 2.12
CA LEU A 346 -13.96 -0.15 1.23
C LEU A 346 -13.96 1.35 1.52
N SER A 347 -14.03 1.75 2.79
CA SER A 347 -14.10 3.17 3.17
C SER A 347 -12.83 3.95 2.82
N ARG A 348 -11.66 3.32 2.79
CA ARG A 348 -10.37 3.96 2.49
C ARG A 348 -10.10 4.15 0.99
N ASN A 349 -10.85 3.47 0.13
CA ASN A 349 -10.62 3.44 -1.31
C ASN A 349 -11.49 4.46 -2.07
N LYS A 350 -11.75 5.64 -1.51
CA LYS A 350 -12.70 6.63 -2.08
C LYS A 350 -12.34 7.15 -3.47
N VAL A 351 -11.07 7.06 -3.87
CA VAL A 351 -10.64 7.36 -5.25
C VAL A 351 -11.15 6.29 -6.22
N PHE A 352 -11.28 5.04 -5.78
CA PHE A 352 -11.98 3.97 -6.50
C PHE A 352 -13.48 3.99 -6.14
N TYR A 353 -14.14 5.08 -6.48
CA TYR A 353 -15.45 5.47 -5.93
C TYR A 353 -16.62 4.51 -6.22
N PHE A 354 -16.46 3.51 -7.08
CA PHE A 354 -17.45 2.46 -7.35
C PHE A 354 -17.03 1.06 -6.85
N VAL A 355 -16.01 0.98 -5.98
CA VAL A 355 -15.61 -0.29 -5.35
C VAL A 355 -16.75 -0.93 -4.55
N ASP A 356 -17.59 -0.13 -3.88
CA ASP A 356 -18.74 -0.61 -3.11
C ASP A 356 -19.80 -1.29 -4.01
N ASP A 357 -20.03 -0.75 -5.21
CA ASP A 357 -20.94 -1.32 -6.20
C ASP A 357 -20.45 -2.69 -6.67
N VAL A 358 -19.15 -2.81 -6.94
CA VAL A 358 -18.51 -4.06 -7.36
C VAL A 358 -18.51 -5.08 -6.22
N TYR A 359 -18.18 -4.66 -5.00
CA TYR A 359 -18.24 -5.51 -3.81
C TYR A 359 -19.64 -6.09 -3.60
N ARG A 360 -20.70 -5.27 -3.73
CA ARG A 360 -22.08 -5.75 -3.66
C ARG A 360 -22.40 -6.73 -4.79
N ALA A 361 -21.92 -6.48 -6.01
CA ALA A 361 -22.08 -7.44 -7.11
C ALA A 361 -21.43 -8.79 -6.79
N TYR A 362 -20.26 -8.80 -6.16
CA TYR A 362 -19.62 -10.04 -5.69
C TYR A 362 -20.44 -10.72 -4.59
N ALA A 363 -20.81 -9.97 -3.55
CA ALA A 363 -21.43 -10.52 -2.34
C ALA A 363 -22.89 -10.95 -2.52
N ASP A 364 -23.66 -10.19 -3.31
CA ASP A 364 -25.10 -10.38 -3.46
C ASP A 364 -25.51 -11.13 -4.72
N ASP A 365 -24.62 -11.22 -5.72
CA ASP A 365 -24.89 -11.91 -6.99
C ASP A 365 -23.87 -13.03 -7.27
N TYR A 366 -22.62 -12.70 -7.60
CA TYR A 366 -21.62 -13.67 -8.06
C TYR A 366 -21.47 -14.87 -7.11
N ALA A 367 -21.21 -14.60 -5.83
CA ALA A 367 -21.00 -15.64 -4.83
C ALA A 367 -22.25 -16.47 -4.52
N ARG A 368 -23.46 -15.94 -4.79
CA ARG A 368 -24.74 -16.63 -4.52
C ARG A 368 -25.23 -17.45 -5.70
N HIS A 369 -24.70 -17.22 -6.90
CA HIS A 369 -25.15 -17.85 -8.14
C HIS A 369 -24.01 -18.55 -8.88
N ARG A 370 -23.14 -19.27 -8.16
CA ARG A 370 -22.00 -20.02 -8.72
C ARG A 370 -22.37 -21.19 -9.64
N ASP A 371 -23.63 -21.62 -9.61
CA ASP A 371 -24.20 -22.55 -10.58
C ASP A 371 -24.38 -21.90 -11.96
N MET A 372 -24.58 -20.58 -12.00
CA MET A 372 -24.67 -19.75 -13.22
C MET A 372 -23.31 -19.18 -13.63
N TYR A 373 -22.57 -18.61 -12.68
CA TYR A 373 -21.25 -18.00 -12.90
C TYR A 373 -20.16 -18.93 -12.37
N ARG A 374 -19.70 -19.86 -13.23
CA ARG A 374 -18.74 -20.89 -12.81
C ARG A 374 -17.34 -20.31 -12.68
N THR A 375 -16.97 -19.45 -13.62
CA THR A 375 -15.71 -18.71 -13.61
C THR A 375 -15.96 -17.21 -13.46
N PHE A 376 -14.92 -16.47 -13.12
CA PHE A 376 -14.99 -15.01 -13.07
C PHE A 376 -15.32 -14.39 -14.44
N ASP A 377 -14.87 -15.01 -15.54
CA ASP A 377 -15.22 -14.62 -16.91
C ASP A 377 -16.73 -14.63 -17.17
N ASP A 378 -17.46 -15.60 -16.61
CA ASP A 378 -18.91 -15.70 -16.77
C ASP A 378 -19.64 -14.48 -16.16
N PHE A 379 -19.01 -13.79 -15.20
CA PHE A 379 -19.60 -12.68 -14.47
C PHE A 379 -19.22 -11.29 -15.03
N MET A 380 -18.23 -11.21 -15.92
CA MET A 380 -17.78 -9.94 -16.52
C MET A 380 -18.91 -9.13 -17.19
N PRO A 381 -19.89 -9.74 -17.89
CA PRO A 381 -21.03 -9.00 -18.42
C PRO A 381 -21.93 -8.36 -17.34
N GLU A 382 -22.07 -8.97 -16.16
CA GLU A 382 -22.86 -8.39 -15.07
C GLU A 382 -22.11 -7.25 -14.38
N LEU A 383 -20.79 -7.38 -14.23
CA LEU A 383 -19.94 -6.27 -13.79
C LEU A 383 -20.03 -5.08 -14.73
N ALA A 384 -20.04 -5.29 -16.05
CA ALA A 384 -20.22 -4.20 -17.01
C ALA A 384 -21.57 -3.47 -16.81
N LYS A 385 -22.66 -4.20 -16.47
CA LYS A 385 -23.95 -3.56 -16.14
C LYS A 385 -23.89 -2.76 -14.84
N VAL A 386 -23.12 -3.21 -13.86
CA VAL A 386 -22.87 -2.46 -12.61
C VAL A 386 -22.16 -1.14 -12.95
N ILE A 387 -21.09 -1.18 -13.74
CA ILE A 387 -20.36 0.01 -14.18
C ILE A 387 -21.24 0.92 -15.04
N ALA A 388 -22.09 0.36 -15.91
CA ALA A 388 -23.07 1.11 -16.69
C ALA A 388 -24.07 1.89 -15.80
N ARG A 389 -24.50 1.30 -14.69
CA ARG A 389 -25.38 1.96 -13.72
C ARG A 389 -24.66 3.13 -13.05
N VAL A 390 -23.45 2.91 -12.55
CA VAL A 390 -22.59 3.95 -11.98
C VAL A 390 -22.40 5.10 -12.97
N TYR A 391 -22.10 4.78 -14.24
CA TYR A 391 -21.97 5.77 -15.29
C TYR A 391 -23.21 6.65 -15.43
N ASN A 392 -24.40 6.03 -15.48
CA ASN A 392 -25.65 6.78 -15.63
C ASN A 392 -25.98 7.63 -14.40
N GLU A 393 -25.80 7.09 -13.19
CA GLU A 393 -26.10 7.78 -11.93
C GLU A 393 -25.16 8.97 -11.68
N THR A 394 -23.91 8.85 -12.11
CA THR A 394 -22.89 9.90 -11.98
C THR A 394 -22.84 10.87 -13.15
N ASN A 395 -23.71 10.70 -14.17
CA ASN A 395 -23.67 11.47 -15.42
C ASN A 395 -22.29 11.40 -16.12
N GLY A 396 -21.78 10.18 -16.27
CA GLY A 396 -20.47 9.88 -16.82
C GLY A 396 -19.33 10.40 -15.94
N GLY A 397 -19.42 10.22 -14.62
CA GLY A 397 -18.41 10.68 -13.66
C GLY A 397 -18.51 12.15 -13.25
N LYS A 398 -19.29 12.98 -13.94
CA LYS A 398 -19.35 14.44 -13.70
C LYS A 398 -19.90 14.85 -12.33
N ASN A 399 -20.70 13.99 -11.72
CA ASN A 399 -21.29 14.24 -10.40
C ASN A 399 -20.49 13.55 -9.27
N VAL A 400 -19.36 12.92 -9.58
CA VAL A 400 -18.50 12.29 -8.57
C VAL A 400 -17.77 13.39 -7.80
N VAL A 401 -17.89 13.33 -6.48
CA VAL A 401 -17.15 14.19 -5.56
C VAL A 401 -16.12 13.33 -4.86
N ILE A 402 -14.85 13.59 -5.13
CA ILE A 402 -13.74 12.90 -4.47
C ILE A 402 -13.43 13.65 -3.18
N PRO A 403 -13.51 12.99 -2.02
CA PRO A 403 -13.23 13.66 -0.77
C PRO A 403 -11.75 14.07 -0.70
N LEU A 404 -11.51 15.22 -0.06
CA LEU A 404 -10.15 15.67 0.21
C LEU A 404 -9.51 14.82 1.31
N THR A 405 -8.21 14.67 1.23
CA THR A 405 -7.39 13.90 2.15
C THR A 405 -6.36 14.79 2.84
N VAL A 406 -5.70 14.25 3.86
CA VAL A 406 -4.57 14.92 4.51
C VAL A 406 -3.44 15.19 3.51
N ASP A 407 -3.18 14.29 2.57
CA ASP A 407 -2.16 14.50 1.54
C ASP A 407 -2.51 15.69 0.64
N ASP A 408 -3.78 15.85 0.23
CA ASP A 408 -4.22 17.03 -0.54
C ASP A 408 -3.96 18.33 0.24
N PHE A 409 -4.32 18.32 1.52
CA PHE A 409 -4.05 19.47 2.40
C PHE A 409 -2.54 19.74 2.53
N LEU A 410 -1.72 18.71 2.71
CA LEU A 410 -0.27 18.86 2.86
C LEU A 410 0.38 19.39 1.58
N ASN A 411 -0.08 18.96 0.40
CA ASN A 411 0.39 19.45 -0.88
C ASN A 411 0.01 20.93 -1.06
N ALA A 412 -1.27 21.28 -0.85
CA ALA A 412 -1.73 22.67 -0.88
C ALA A 412 -0.97 23.56 0.13
N ALA A 413 -0.69 23.05 1.32
CA ALA A 413 0.06 23.77 2.34
C ALA A 413 1.54 23.97 1.96
N LYS A 414 2.19 22.99 1.31
CA LYS A 414 3.58 23.14 0.82
C LYS A 414 3.69 24.22 -0.26
N GLU A 415 2.69 24.32 -1.13
CA GLU A 415 2.67 25.29 -2.23
C GLU A 415 2.26 26.70 -1.77
N GLY A 416 1.19 26.81 -0.98
CA GLY A 416 0.55 28.07 -0.61
C GLY A 416 0.78 28.53 0.82
N GLY A 417 1.50 27.77 1.63
CA GLY A 417 1.60 27.97 3.08
C GLY A 417 0.30 27.60 3.82
N VAL A 418 0.34 27.70 5.16
CA VAL A 418 -0.79 27.37 6.04
C VAL A 418 -0.87 28.32 7.24
N ILE A 419 -2.09 28.67 7.66
CA ILE A 419 -2.33 29.29 8.97
C ILE A 419 -2.89 28.23 9.91
N VAL A 420 -2.15 27.93 10.97
CA VAL A 420 -2.64 27.12 12.08
C VAL A 420 -3.37 28.04 13.05
N ALA A 421 -4.67 27.84 13.25
CA ALA A 421 -5.49 28.66 14.12
C ALA A 421 -6.20 27.86 15.20
N TYR A 422 -6.41 28.45 16.38
CA TYR A 422 -7.01 27.76 17.51
C TYR A 422 -7.97 28.64 18.32
N ASP A 423 -9.01 28.01 18.89
CA ASP A 423 -9.89 28.67 19.86
C ASP A 423 -9.15 28.98 21.16
N ASP A 424 -9.58 30.04 21.86
CA ASP A 424 -8.96 30.48 23.10
C ASP A 424 -8.98 29.37 24.18
N GLY A 425 -7.80 28.94 24.64
CA GLY A 425 -7.66 27.93 25.69
C GLY A 425 -6.33 27.19 25.64
N SER A 426 -5.88 26.68 26.80
CA SER A 426 -4.59 26.00 26.91
C SER A 426 -4.55 24.70 26.09
N SER A 427 -5.61 23.90 26.07
CA SER A 427 -5.63 22.62 25.32
C SER A 427 -5.55 22.86 23.81
N ALA A 428 -6.42 23.70 23.24
CA ALA A 428 -6.43 24.00 21.81
C ALA A 428 -5.13 24.67 21.36
N GLY A 429 -4.63 25.65 22.12
CA GLY A 429 -3.35 26.30 21.82
C GLY A 429 -2.14 25.38 21.92
N ASN A 430 -2.14 24.39 22.81
CA ASN A 430 -1.07 23.40 22.88
C ASN A 430 -1.06 22.47 21.66
N LEU A 431 -2.23 21.95 21.27
CA LEU A 431 -2.33 21.08 20.09
C LEU A 431 -2.01 21.84 18.80
N ALA A 432 -2.49 23.07 18.66
CA ALA A 432 -2.19 23.91 17.50
C ALA A 432 -0.71 24.24 17.38
N ARG A 433 -0.03 24.55 18.49
CA ARG A 433 1.44 24.77 18.47
C ARG A 433 2.19 23.52 18.01
N PHE A 434 1.74 22.36 18.44
CA PHE A 434 2.34 21.10 18.05
C PHE A 434 2.11 20.76 16.56
N ILE A 435 0.92 21.03 16.03
CA ILE A 435 0.62 20.93 14.58
C ILE A 435 1.52 21.91 13.79
N TYR A 436 1.60 23.16 14.24
CA TYR A 436 2.47 24.20 13.68
C TYR A 436 3.94 23.76 13.62
N ASP A 437 4.50 23.29 14.73
CA ASP A 437 5.89 22.82 14.79
C ASP A 437 6.12 21.64 13.84
N SER A 438 5.11 20.80 13.64
CA SER A 438 5.18 19.67 12.71
C SER A 438 5.24 20.13 11.25
N PHE A 439 4.40 21.08 10.84
CA PHE A 439 4.48 21.68 9.50
C PHE A 439 5.83 22.36 9.26
N ARG A 440 6.35 23.10 10.24
CA ARG A 440 7.68 23.72 10.13
C ARG A 440 8.80 22.69 9.96
N ARG A 441 8.74 21.55 10.65
CA ARG A 441 9.70 20.44 10.44
C ARG A 441 9.60 19.81 9.05
N MET A 442 8.42 19.83 8.44
CA MET A 442 8.17 19.37 7.07
C MET A 442 8.54 20.40 6.00
N GLY A 443 9.08 21.56 6.38
CA GLY A 443 9.44 22.63 5.45
C GLY A 443 8.27 23.46 4.93
N VAL A 444 7.08 23.32 5.53
CA VAL A 444 5.89 24.09 5.16
C VAL A 444 5.98 25.50 5.75
N ASP A 445 5.62 26.52 4.96
CA ASP A 445 5.47 27.88 5.48
C ASP A 445 4.20 27.96 6.33
N ALA A 446 4.36 28.21 7.64
CA ALA A 446 3.28 28.14 8.59
C ALA A 446 3.26 29.36 9.50
N GLU A 447 2.06 29.86 9.78
CA GLU A 447 1.78 30.88 10.80
C GLU A 447 0.92 30.28 11.92
N LEU A 448 1.02 30.81 13.15
CA LEU A 448 0.20 30.40 14.28
C LEU A 448 -0.61 31.60 14.80
N LYS A 449 -1.95 31.48 14.79
CA LYS A 449 -2.88 32.56 15.17
C LYS A 449 -3.97 32.07 16.13
N ALA A 450 -4.53 32.96 16.95
CA ALA A 450 -5.79 32.66 17.62
C ALA A 450 -6.94 32.87 16.62
N VAL A 451 -8.01 32.07 16.70
CA VAL A 451 -9.21 32.24 15.85
C VAL A 451 -9.76 33.67 15.98
N SER A 452 -9.73 34.25 17.17
CA SER A 452 -10.16 35.64 17.45
C SER A 452 -9.32 36.71 16.74
N SER A 453 -8.16 36.35 16.19
CA SER A 453 -7.25 37.25 15.46
C SER A 453 -7.26 37.04 13.94
N LEU A 454 -8.02 36.08 13.43
CA LEU A 454 -8.09 35.83 11.98
C LEU A 454 -8.77 36.98 11.26
N THR A 455 -8.13 37.46 10.20
CA THR A 455 -8.70 38.45 9.28
C THR A 455 -9.50 37.77 8.16
N PRO A 456 -10.42 38.48 7.47
CA PRO A 456 -11.09 37.92 6.29
C PRO A 456 -10.14 37.43 5.19
N GLU A 457 -8.94 38.00 5.09
CA GLU A 457 -7.91 37.55 4.14
C GLU A 457 -7.26 36.23 4.61
N ASP A 458 -6.97 36.10 5.90
CA ASP A 458 -6.48 34.86 6.49
C ASP A 458 -7.46 33.70 6.24
N MET A 459 -8.76 33.97 6.40
CA MET A 459 -9.82 32.95 6.21
C MET A 459 -9.86 32.36 4.80
N ARG A 460 -9.24 33.00 3.80
CA ARG A 460 -9.21 32.53 2.40
C ARG A 460 -7.97 31.69 2.06
N LYS A 461 -7.02 31.51 2.99
CA LYS A 461 -5.81 30.69 2.82
C LYS A 461 -6.05 29.23 3.23
N ASN A 462 -5.05 28.37 3.09
CA ASN A 462 -5.09 27.05 3.72
C ASN A 462 -5.08 27.19 5.24
N LEU A 463 -5.96 26.48 5.93
CA LEU A 463 -6.13 26.59 7.38
C LEU A 463 -5.99 25.22 8.05
N ALA A 464 -5.25 25.18 9.17
CA ALA A 464 -5.31 24.07 10.12
C ALA A 464 -5.98 24.57 11.41
N LEU A 465 -7.23 24.18 11.64
CA LEU A 465 -8.07 24.71 12.71
C LEU A 465 -8.16 23.74 13.89
N VAL A 466 -7.92 24.23 15.11
CA VAL A 466 -8.13 23.48 16.36
C VAL A 466 -9.24 24.16 17.16
N LEU A 467 -10.44 23.59 17.09
CA LEU A 467 -11.69 24.20 17.54
C LEU A 467 -12.34 23.41 18.68
N LEU A 468 -13.15 24.11 19.47
CA LEU A 468 -14.10 23.53 20.41
C LEU A 468 -15.51 23.60 19.83
N SER A 469 -16.43 22.78 20.36
CA SER A 469 -17.83 22.71 19.90
C SER A 469 -18.64 24.00 20.03
N ASN A 470 -18.09 25.02 20.70
CA ASN A 470 -18.68 26.35 20.83
C ASN A 470 -18.00 27.41 19.94
N SER A 471 -17.11 27.01 19.02
CA SER A 471 -16.45 27.94 18.10
C SER A 471 -17.47 28.65 17.19
N THR A 472 -17.22 29.93 16.92
CA THR A 472 -18.07 30.74 16.04
C THR A 472 -17.92 30.39 14.56
N LEU A 473 -16.87 29.64 14.19
CA LEU A 473 -16.60 29.24 12.80
C LEU A 473 -17.36 27.97 12.39
N LEU A 474 -17.78 27.12 13.35
CA LEU A 474 -18.40 25.82 13.06
C LEU A 474 -19.65 25.88 12.16
N PRO A 475 -20.57 26.86 12.29
CA PRO A 475 -21.74 26.92 11.43
C PRO A 475 -21.39 26.97 9.93
N GLU A 476 -20.33 27.69 9.56
CA GLU A 476 -19.90 27.80 8.16
C GLU A 476 -19.07 26.60 7.70
N LEU A 477 -18.17 26.11 8.57
CA LEU A 477 -17.32 24.95 8.27
C LEU A 477 -18.15 23.67 8.09
N GLN A 478 -19.17 23.45 8.92
CA GLN A 478 -19.95 22.22 8.93
C GLN A 478 -21.09 22.20 7.89
N ARG A 479 -21.18 23.19 6.98
CA ARG A 479 -22.25 23.21 5.94
C ARG A 479 -22.17 21.98 5.05
N ASN A 480 -20.99 21.65 4.56
CA ASN A 480 -20.74 20.52 3.66
C ASN A 480 -19.81 19.46 4.28
N ALA A 481 -19.39 19.64 5.53
CA ALA A 481 -18.53 18.68 6.21
C ALA A 481 -19.23 17.33 6.43
N PRO A 482 -18.48 16.21 6.43
CA PRO A 482 -19.06 14.88 6.64
C PRO A 482 -19.60 14.72 8.06
N VAL A 483 -19.03 15.41 9.06
CA VAL A 483 -19.45 15.33 10.45
C VAL A 483 -19.96 16.69 10.96
N ILE A 484 -21.00 16.63 11.79
CA ILE A 484 -21.58 17.80 12.46
C ILE A 484 -21.36 17.67 13.96
N VAL A 485 -20.58 18.59 14.53
CA VAL A 485 -20.42 18.73 15.98
C VAL A 485 -21.44 19.72 16.53
N ASN A 486 -22.16 19.31 17.57
CA ASN A 486 -23.09 20.16 18.30
C ASN A 486 -22.98 19.89 19.81
N GLY A 487 -22.31 20.79 20.53
CA GLY A 487 -22.08 20.67 21.96
C GLY A 487 -21.29 19.40 22.31
N THR A 488 -21.98 18.42 22.91
CA THR A 488 -21.39 17.13 23.32
C THR A 488 -21.73 15.96 22.40
N THR A 489 -22.42 16.26 21.30
CA THR A 489 -22.84 15.28 20.30
C THR A 489 -22.13 15.51 18.97
N VAL A 490 -21.90 14.40 18.26
CA VAL A 490 -21.26 14.37 16.94
C VAL A 490 -22.13 13.49 16.05
N TYR A 491 -22.64 14.04 14.95
CA TYR A 491 -23.46 13.32 13.97
C TYR A 491 -22.65 13.11 12.69
N SER A 492 -22.57 11.87 12.21
CA SER A 492 -21.95 11.56 10.92
C SER A 492 -23.01 11.53 9.81
N ARG A 493 -22.79 12.30 8.74
CA ARG A 493 -23.61 12.22 7.52
C ARG A 493 -23.35 10.97 6.71
N GLU A 494 -22.17 10.38 6.87
CA GLU A 494 -21.73 9.19 6.13
C GLU A 494 -22.42 7.94 6.66
N SER A 495 -22.38 7.73 7.99
CA SER A 495 -23.00 6.56 8.61
C SER A 495 -24.45 6.78 9.05
N GLY A 496 -24.85 8.04 9.25
CA GLY A 496 -26.13 8.38 9.89
C GLY A 496 -26.13 8.19 11.41
N GLU A 497 -24.99 7.83 12.01
CA GLU A 497 -24.86 7.57 13.45
C GLU A 497 -24.63 8.85 14.26
N THR A 498 -25.02 8.80 15.54
CA THR A 498 -24.77 9.89 16.50
C THR A 498 -23.96 9.39 17.68
N TYR A 499 -22.82 10.03 17.89
CA TYR A 499 -21.92 9.78 19.01
C TYR A 499 -22.12 10.86 20.09
N SER A 500 -21.89 10.50 21.35
CA SER A 500 -21.99 11.41 22.49
C SER A 500 -20.81 11.24 23.43
N GLY A 501 -20.35 12.34 24.03
CA GLY A 501 -19.32 12.31 25.06
C GLY A 501 -18.18 13.28 24.79
N SER A 502 -17.01 12.96 25.34
CA SER A 502 -15.77 13.69 25.07
C SER A 502 -15.14 13.13 23.79
N LEU A 503 -15.42 13.78 22.67
CA LEU A 503 -15.12 13.32 21.33
C LEU A 503 -14.22 14.33 20.61
N ARG A 504 -13.39 13.83 19.73
CA ARG A 504 -12.58 14.58 18.79
C ARG A 504 -12.94 14.16 17.38
N VAL A 505 -13.25 15.14 16.56
CA VAL A 505 -13.46 15.02 15.13
C VAL A 505 -12.23 15.59 14.43
N PHE A 506 -11.73 14.86 13.44
CA PHE A 506 -10.72 15.31 12.50
C PHE A 506 -11.35 15.29 11.11
N GLU A 507 -11.20 16.34 10.30
CA GLU A 507 -11.70 16.36 8.91
C GLU A 507 -10.85 17.24 8.00
N VAL A 508 -10.88 16.93 6.70
CA VAL A 508 -10.35 17.79 5.62
C VAL A 508 -11.49 18.18 4.68
N ILE A 509 -11.65 19.49 4.44
CA ILE A 509 -12.71 20.03 3.57
C ILE A 509 -12.18 21.14 2.67
N GLU A 510 -12.92 21.44 1.60
CA GLU A 510 -12.73 22.66 0.84
C GLU A 510 -12.95 23.87 1.73
N ASN A 511 -12.14 24.92 1.56
CA ASN A 511 -12.30 26.13 2.33
C ASN A 511 -13.60 26.85 1.91
N PRO A 512 -14.59 27.03 2.82
CA PRO A 512 -15.88 27.62 2.47
C PRO A 512 -15.80 29.11 2.10
N TRP A 513 -14.67 29.76 2.35
CA TRP A 513 -14.40 31.16 1.98
C TRP A 513 -13.52 31.28 0.72
N ASN A 514 -12.92 30.19 0.25
CA ASN A 514 -12.13 30.13 -0.98
C ASN A 514 -11.99 28.68 -1.47
N PRO A 515 -12.74 28.24 -2.50
CA PRO A 515 -12.67 26.85 -2.99
C PRO A 515 -11.28 26.39 -3.44
N ASP A 516 -10.38 27.32 -3.79
CA ASP A 516 -9.00 27.01 -4.19
C ASP A 516 -8.06 26.74 -2.98
N ALA A 517 -8.57 26.78 -1.75
CA ALA A 517 -7.82 26.50 -0.53
C ALA A 517 -8.47 25.35 0.26
N ILE A 518 -7.68 24.71 1.13
CA ILE A 518 -8.12 23.53 1.90
C ILE A 518 -8.09 23.84 3.39
N VAL A 519 -9.07 23.33 4.13
CA VAL A 519 -9.12 23.38 5.59
C VAL A 519 -8.96 21.99 6.17
N LEU A 520 -7.94 21.82 7.01
CA LEU A 520 -7.82 20.71 7.94
C LEU A 520 -8.37 21.17 9.30
N MET A 521 -9.25 20.40 9.91
CA MET A 521 -9.84 20.77 11.20
C MET A 521 -9.80 19.65 12.22
N VAL A 522 -9.64 20.07 13.48
CA VAL A 522 -9.72 19.25 14.67
C VAL A 522 -10.74 19.90 15.58
N ILE A 523 -11.91 19.29 15.71
CA ILE A 523 -13.01 19.81 16.51
C ILE A 523 -13.21 18.91 17.72
N ALA A 524 -13.16 19.46 18.92
CA ALA A 524 -13.43 18.71 20.14
C ALA A 524 -14.74 19.12 20.81
N THR A 525 -15.52 18.15 21.26
CA THR A 525 -16.72 18.42 22.07
C THR A 525 -16.39 19.01 23.42
N ASP A 526 -15.22 18.67 23.97
CA ASP A 526 -14.64 19.31 25.14
C ASP A 526 -13.10 19.23 25.16
N LYS A 527 -12.47 20.03 26.03
CA LYS A 527 -11.02 20.20 26.13
C LYS A 527 -10.22 18.91 26.41
N ARG A 528 -10.84 17.84 26.93
CA ARG A 528 -10.16 16.57 27.23
C ARG A 528 -9.86 15.79 25.95
N ALA A 529 -10.68 15.93 24.92
CA ALA A 529 -10.49 15.22 23.66
C ALA A 529 -9.31 15.76 22.82
N LEU A 530 -8.79 16.94 23.15
CA LEU A 530 -7.61 17.56 22.51
C LEU A 530 -6.27 17.08 23.08
N GLY A 531 -6.25 16.00 23.87
CA GLY A 531 -5.06 15.48 24.53
C GLY A 531 -4.09 14.72 23.63
N SER A 532 -4.52 14.31 22.44
CA SER A 532 -3.74 13.61 21.42
C SER A 532 -4.37 13.88 20.05
N ILE A 533 -3.69 13.49 18.96
CA ILE A 533 -4.31 13.39 17.63
C ILE A 533 -3.61 12.33 16.80
N HIS A 534 -4.39 11.59 16.01
CA HIS A 534 -3.91 10.65 15.02
C HIS A 534 -4.43 11.08 13.66
N ILE A 535 -3.51 11.45 12.77
CA ILE A 535 -3.79 11.87 11.41
C ILE A 535 -3.00 10.95 10.49
N TYR A 536 -3.70 10.26 9.60
CA TYR A 536 -3.08 9.48 8.53
C TYR A 536 -3.28 10.21 7.21
N ARG A 537 -2.30 10.09 6.31
CA ARG A 537 -2.25 10.78 5.02
C ARG A 537 -3.48 10.59 4.13
N HIS A 538 -4.08 9.39 4.16
CA HIS A 538 -5.25 9.05 3.36
C HIS A 538 -6.59 9.39 4.02
N LEU A 539 -6.62 9.86 5.28
CA LEU A 539 -7.88 10.15 5.94
C LEU A 539 -8.55 11.40 5.36
N THR A 540 -9.85 11.30 5.15
CA THR A 540 -10.73 12.44 4.95
C THR A 540 -11.28 12.90 6.29
N TYR A 541 -11.75 11.98 7.14
CA TYR A 541 -12.22 12.31 8.48
C TYR A 541 -12.08 11.15 9.49
N SER A 542 -12.15 11.48 10.78
CA SER A 542 -12.33 10.49 11.83
C SER A 542 -13.04 11.05 13.06
N ILE A 543 -13.76 10.18 13.76
CA ILE A 543 -14.38 10.42 15.05
C ILE A 543 -13.69 9.51 16.07
N ARG A 544 -13.11 10.11 17.11
CA ARG A 544 -12.42 9.42 18.20
C ARG A 544 -12.92 9.90 19.55
N ASP A 545 -12.83 9.06 20.56
CA ASP A 545 -13.06 9.49 21.94
C ASP A 545 -11.80 10.12 22.58
N ALA A 546 -11.92 10.52 23.86
CA ALA A 546 -10.80 11.12 24.60
C ALA A 546 -9.74 10.12 25.07
N LEU A 547 -10.00 8.81 24.99
CA LEU A 547 -9.02 7.75 25.18
C LEU A 547 -8.30 7.41 23.87
N ASP A 548 -8.71 8.06 22.77
CA ASP A 548 -8.19 7.91 21.42
C ASP A 548 -8.75 6.71 20.64
N ASP A 549 -9.77 6.04 21.18
CA ASP A 549 -10.43 4.93 20.49
C ASP A 549 -11.12 5.43 19.21
N LEU A 550 -10.88 4.73 18.09
CA LEU A 550 -11.51 5.03 16.80
C LEU A 550 -12.96 4.56 16.82
N LEU A 551 -13.89 5.50 16.66
CA LEU A 551 -15.32 5.22 16.57
C LEU A 551 -15.77 5.14 15.11
N GLU A 552 -15.27 6.05 14.27
CA GLU A 552 -15.60 6.11 12.84
C GLU A 552 -14.46 6.78 12.06
N SER A 553 -14.29 6.42 10.79
CA SER A 553 -13.41 7.14 9.86
C SER A 553 -13.84 6.92 8.41
N GLY A 554 -13.51 7.89 7.56
CA GLY A 554 -13.60 7.78 6.11
C GLY A 554 -12.40 8.37 5.40
#